data_AF-A0A8T5FHV4-F1
#
_entry.id   AF-A0A8T5FHV4-F1
#
_cell.length_a   1.000
_cell.length_b   1.000
_cell.length_c   1.000
_cell.angle_alpha   90.00
_cell.angle_beta   90.00
_cell.angle_gamma   90.00
#
_symmetry.space_group_name_H-M   'P 1'
#
loop_
_entity.id
_entity.type
_entity.pdbx_description
1 polymer ?
#
loop_
_entity_poly.entity_id
_entity_poly.type
_entity_poly.pdbx_seq_one_letter_code
_entity_poly.pdbx_strand_id
1 'polypeptide(L)'
;MNSWYFFSLITLLIWGVGSFLPKISTNYISPKSALMFEVIGTLILGLIVFFFNKESIDFNYIGSNVAIIAGFLGILGSFTFLLALKKGNANTTIAITSLYPLLAILLSSFFFKEALKINHIFGIVFSIIAIYLFSF
;
A
#
# COMPACT_ATOMS: atom_id res chain seq x y z
N MET A 1 8.57 9.69 21.97
CA MET A 1 7.48 9.18 21.10
C MET A 1 7.65 7.68 20.98
N ASN A 2 6.58 6.89 21.10
CA ASN A 2 6.67 5.43 20.95
C ASN A 2 7.27 5.08 19.57
N SER A 3 8.15 4.08 19.53
CA SER A 3 8.88 3.67 18.32
C SER A 3 7.97 3.39 17.13
N TRP A 4 6.80 2.77 17.36
CA TRP A 4 5.83 2.46 16.30
C TRP A 4 5.32 3.71 15.56
N TYR A 5 5.06 4.81 16.28
CA TYR A 5 4.52 6.03 15.69
C TYR A 5 5.57 6.72 14.80
N PHE A 6 6.83 6.70 15.24
CA PHE A 6 7.94 7.21 14.44
C PHE A 6 8.10 6.44 13.13
N PHE A 7 8.07 5.09 13.17
CA PHE A 7 8.09 4.29 11.95
C PHE A 7 6.88 4.54 11.05
N SER A 8 5.69 4.75 11.60
CA SER A 8 4.51 5.12 10.80
C SER A 8 4.68 6.43 10.05
N LEU A 9 5.29 7.45 10.66
CA LEU A 9 5.57 8.73 9.99
C LEU A 9 6.60 8.59 8.87
N ILE A 10 7.65 7.80 9.09
CA ILE A 10 8.63 7.50 8.03
C ILE A 10 7.93 6.77 6.87
N THR A 11 7.12 5.77 7.16
CA THR A 11 6.36 5.03 6.15
C THR A 11 5.44 5.96 5.36
N LEU A 12 4.75 6.90 6.01
CA LEU A 12 3.91 7.90 5.34
C LEU A 12 4.72 8.69 4.29
N LEU A 13 5.92 9.16 4.65
CA LEU A 13 6.78 9.90 3.72
C LEU A 13 7.26 9.01 2.56
N ILE A 14 7.73 7.80 2.86
CA ILE A 14 8.24 6.84 1.86
C ILE A 14 7.12 6.44 0.89
N TRP A 15 5.93 6.09 1.40
CA TRP A 15 4.80 5.70 0.57
C TRP A 15 4.22 6.90 -0.20
N GLY A 16 4.26 8.10 0.38
CA GLY A 16 3.90 9.33 -0.32
C GLY A 16 4.74 9.53 -1.58
N VAL A 17 6.08 9.53 -1.43
CA VAL A 17 7.01 9.63 -2.58
C VAL A 17 6.86 8.41 -3.51
N GLY A 18 6.79 7.21 -2.93
CA GLY A 18 6.67 5.94 -3.66
C GLY A 18 5.40 5.84 -4.49
N SER A 19 4.29 6.47 -4.10
CA SER A 19 3.05 6.50 -4.87
C SER A 19 3.11 7.40 -6.11
N PHE A 20 4.03 8.37 -6.13
CA PHE A 20 4.22 9.32 -7.22
C PHE A 20 5.18 8.79 -8.30
N LEU A 21 6.26 8.10 -7.92
CA LEU A 21 7.26 7.59 -8.86
C LEU A 21 6.69 6.68 -9.98
N PRO A 22 5.71 5.79 -9.73
CA PRO A 22 5.03 5.01 -10.75
C PRO A 22 4.39 5.85 -11.87
N LYS A 23 3.94 7.06 -11.57
CA LYS A 23 3.41 7.97 -12.61
C LYS A 23 4.52 8.44 -13.55
N ILE A 24 5.71 8.70 -13.01
CA ILE A 24 6.87 9.08 -13.82
C ILE A 24 7.31 7.88 -14.67
N SER A 25 7.50 6.71 -14.06
CA SER A 25 8.02 5.53 -14.77
C SER A 25 7.09 5.13 -15.92
N THR A 26 5.77 5.13 -15.69
CA THR A 26 4.78 4.75 -16.71
C THR A 26 4.68 5.73 -17.89
N ASN A 27 5.27 6.92 -17.82
CA ASN A 27 5.42 7.80 -18.98
C ASN A 27 6.48 7.29 -19.97
N TYR A 28 7.50 6.58 -19.47
CA TYR A 28 8.62 6.09 -20.29
C TYR A 28 8.48 4.61 -20.67
N ILE A 29 7.87 3.81 -19.81
CA ILE A 29 7.76 2.36 -20.01
C ILE A 29 6.33 1.86 -19.81
N SER A 30 6.05 0.66 -20.33
CA SER A 30 4.73 0.03 -20.15
C SER A 30 4.48 -0.32 -18.67
N PRO A 31 3.21 -0.34 -18.21
CA PRO A 31 2.86 -0.82 -16.86
C PRO A 31 3.43 -2.20 -16.52
N LYS A 32 3.49 -3.11 -17.52
CA LYS A 32 4.10 -4.43 -17.35
C LYS A 32 5.61 -4.34 -17.06
N SER A 33 6.32 -3.50 -17.81
CA SER A 33 7.76 -3.27 -17.60
C SER A 33 8.02 -2.57 -16.27
N ALA A 34 7.21 -1.57 -15.92
CA ALA A 34 7.30 -0.87 -14.64
C ALA A 34 7.14 -1.85 -13.47
N LEU A 35 6.13 -2.72 -13.51
CA LEU A 35 5.92 -3.75 -12.50
C LEU A 35 7.14 -4.68 -12.35
N MET A 36 7.76 -5.10 -13.46
CA MET A 36 8.96 -5.94 -13.41
C MET A 36 10.11 -5.24 -12.68
N PHE A 37 10.34 -3.95 -12.95
CA PHE A 37 11.38 -3.19 -12.27
C PHE A 37 11.03 -2.90 -10.79
N GLU A 38 9.75 -2.70 -10.45
CA GLU A 38 9.30 -2.59 -9.06
C GLU A 38 9.54 -3.89 -8.28
N VAL A 39 9.26 -5.04 -8.89
CA VAL A 39 9.56 -6.35 -8.30
C VAL A 39 11.07 -6.51 -8.07
N ILE A 40 11.91 -6.15 -9.05
CA ILE A 40 13.37 -6.18 -8.89
C ILE A 40 13.82 -5.28 -7.73
N GLY A 41 13.35 -4.04 -7.68
CA GLY A 41 13.69 -3.12 -6.59
C GLY A 41 13.26 -3.63 -5.21
N THR A 42 12.06 -4.22 -5.12
CA THR A 42 11.54 -4.82 -3.90
C THR A 42 12.35 -6.04 -3.47
N LEU A 43 12.74 -6.91 -4.42
CA LEU A 43 13.59 -8.07 -4.14
C LEU A 43 14.98 -7.65 -3.64
N ILE A 44 15.60 -6.63 -4.25
CA ILE A 44 16.88 -6.09 -3.77
C ILE A 44 16.76 -5.60 -2.33
N LEU A 45 15.73 -4.79 -2.03
CA LEU A 45 15.51 -4.30 -0.67
C LEU A 45 15.23 -5.45 0.32
N GLY A 46 14.44 -6.44 -0.10
CA GLY A 46 14.16 -7.63 0.71
C GLY A 46 15.43 -8.42 1.05
N LEU A 47 16.33 -8.59 0.08
CA LEU A 47 17.63 -9.24 0.30
C LEU A 47 18.53 -8.41 1.23
N ILE A 48 18.57 -7.09 1.06
CA ILE A 48 19.31 -6.20 1.99
C ILE A 48 18.77 -6.40 3.41
N VAL A 49 17.46 -6.34 3.61
CA VAL A 49 16.87 -6.54 4.94
C VAL A 49 17.21 -7.93 5.49
N PHE A 50 17.12 -8.98 4.66
CA PHE A 50 17.45 -10.35 5.06
C PHE A 50 18.90 -10.51 5.52
N PHE A 51 19.88 -9.92 4.81
CA PHE A 51 21.30 -10.07 5.17
C PHE A 51 21.75 -9.16 6.31
N PHE A 52 21.09 -8.02 6.53
CA PHE A 52 21.44 -7.06 7.57
C PHE A 52 20.65 -7.26 8.87
N ASN A 53 19.46 -7.86 8.82
CA ASN A 53 18.74 -8.26 10.02
C ASN A 53 19.30 -9.58 10.55
N LYS A 54 19.62 -9.63 11.85
CA LYS A 54 20.17 -10.82 12.52
C LYS A 54 19.10 -11.80 12.99
N GLU A 55 17.83 -11.40 12.92
CA GLU A 55 16.71 -12.27 13.27
C GLU A 55 16.60 -13.44 12.29
N SER A 56 16.45 -14.65 12.82
CA SER A 56 16.20 -15.84 12.00
C SER A 56 14.81 -15.80 11.38
N ILE A 57 14.65 -16.34 10.17
CA ILE A 57 13.33 -16.52 9.57
C ILE A 57 12.50 -17.49 10.43
N ASP A 58 11.31 -17.04 10.86
CA ASP A 58 10.30 -17.87 11.48
C ASP A 58 9.41 -18.51 10.40
N PHE A 59 9.36 -19.85 10.39
CA PHE A 59 8.59 -20.64 9.41
C PHE A 59 7.24 -21.10 9.98
N ASN A 60 6.48 -20.19 10.59
CA ASN A 60 5.10 -20.46 10.96
C ASN A 60 4.24 -20.70 9.71
N TYR A 61 3.55 -21.85 9.63
CA TYR A 61 2.74 -22.23 8.46
C TYR A 61 1.64 -21.21 8.13
N ILE A 62 0.92 -20.71 9.14
CA ILE A 62 -0.17 -19.76 8.94
C ILE A 62 0.41 -18.40 8.54
N GLY A 63 1.39 -17.91 9.31
CA GLY A 63 2.03 -16.61 9.06
C GLY A 63 2.68 -16.52 7.68
N SER A 64 3.40 -17.57 7.27
CA SER A 64 4.07 -17.64 5.97
C SER A 64 3.06 -17.64 4.81
N ASN A 65 2.00 -18.45 4.89
CA ASN A 65 1.00 -18.50 3.83
C ASN A 65 0.22 -17.18 3.71
N VAL A 66 -0.16 -16.57 4.83
CA VAL A 66 -0.83 -15.25 4.83
C VAL A 66 0.10 -14.18 4.26
N ALA A 67 1.39 -14.19 4.60
CA ALA A 67 2.38 -13.27 4.04
C ALA A 67 2.57 -13.45 2.53
N ILE A 68 2.58 -14.69 2.02
CA ILE A 68 2.65 -14.98 0.58
C ILE A 68 1.41 -14.42 -0.15
N ILE A 69 0.21 -14.65 0.41
CA ILE A 69 -1.04 -14.12 -0.16
C ILE A 69 -1.02 -12.59 -0.15
N ALA A 70 -0.56 -11.97 0.94
CA ALA A 70 -0.42 -10.52 1.04
C ALA A 70 0.55 -9.98 -0.01
N GLY A 71 1.69 -10.63 -0.23
CA GLY A 71 2.64 -10.28 -1.28
C GLY A 71 2.05 -10.40 -2.69
N PHE A 72 1.32 -11.48 -2.97
CA PHE A 72 0.63 -11.66 -4.25
C PHE A 72 -0.41 -10.56 -4.51
N LEU A 73 -1.26 -10.25 -3.51
CA LEU A 73 -2.24 -9.17 -3.60
C LEU A 73 -1.57 -7.80 -3.73
N GLY A 74 -0.42 -7.58 -3.09
CA GLY A 74 0.38 -6.37 -3.21
C GLY A 74 0.90 -6.15 -4.63
N ILE A 75 1.45 -7.19 -5.28
CA ILE A 75 1.92 -7.12 -6.67
C ILE A 75 0.73 -6.93 -7.62
N LEU A 76 -0.38 -7.64 -7.40
CA LEU A 76 -1.59 -7.48 -8.20
C LEU A 76 -2.16 -6.06 -8.10
N GLY A 77 -2.19 -5.51 -6.88
CA GLY A 77 -2.60 -4.13 -6.62
C GLY A 77 -1.65 -3.10 -7.26
N SER A 78 -0.35 -3.36 -7.23
CA SER A 78 0.65 -2.51 -7.90
C SER A 78 0.43 -2.50 -9.42
N PHE A 79 0.11 -3.65 -10.01
CA PHE A 79 -0.19 -3.74 -11.44
C PHE A 79 -1.45 -2.96 -11.83
N THR A 80 -2.54 -3.11 -11.08
CA THR A 80 -3.78 -2.36 -11.35
C THR A 80 -3.63 -0.86 -11.08
N PHE A 81 -2.82 -0.48 -10.09
CA PHE A 81 -2.45 0.92 -9.84
C PHE A 81 -1.64 1.52 -11.00
N LEU A 82 -0.63 0.82 -11.51
CA LEU A 82 0.14 1.25 -12.68
C LEU A 82 -0.75 1.42 -13.93
N LEU A 83 -1.71 0.51 -14.15
CA LEU A 83 -2.69 0.64 -15.23
C LEU A 83 -3.58 1.88 -15.05
N ALA A 84 -4.03 2.15 -13.83
CA ALA A 84 -4.82 3.34 -13.51
C ALA A 84 -4.03 4.63 -13.73
N LEU A 85 -2.78 4.71 -13.25
CA LEU A 85 -1.92 5.87 -13.44
C LEU A 85 -1.57 6.14 -14.91
N LYS A 86 -1.43 5.07 -15.72
CA LYS A 86 -1.18 5.19 -17.15
C LYS A 86 -2.38 5.75 -17.91
N LYS A 87 -3.60 5.36 -17.52
CA LYS A 87 -4.85 5.70 -18.22
C LYS A 87 -5.55 6.95 -17.68
N GLY A 88 -5.37 7.26 -16.39
CA GLY A 88 -6.14 8.27 -15.66
C GLY A 88 -5.30 9.39 -15.06
N ASN A 89 -5.98 10.24 -14.29
CA ASN A 89 -5.37 11.32 -13.53
C ASN A 89 -4.63 10.75 -12.31
N ALA A 90 -3.36 11.14 -12.12
CA ALA A 90 -2.55 10.64 -11.02
C ALA A 90 -3.08 11.08 -9.66
N ASN A 91 -3.50 12.34 -9.50
CA ASN A 91 -4.01 12.89 -8.25
C ASN A 91 -5.28 12.15 -7.81
N THR A 92 -6.23 11.98 -8.72
CA THR A 92 -7.48 11.24 -8.46
C THR A 92 -7.20 9.77 -8.16
N THR A 93 -6.32 9.13 -8.92
CA THR A 93 -5.96 7.72 -8.70
C THR A 93 -5.34 7.52 -7.32
N ILE A 94 -4.36 8.34 -6.95
CA ILE A 94 -3.69 8.29 -5.65
C ILE A 94 -4.68 8.59 -4.51
N ALA A 95 -5.56 9.58 -4.68
CA ALA A 95 -6.59 9.91 -3.68
C ALA A 95 -7.54 8.73 -3.43
N ILE A 96 -8.05 8.10 -4.49
CA ILE A 96 -8.94 6.95 -4.38
C ILE A 96 -8.23 5.76 -3.73
N THR A 97 -7.01 5.42 -4.17
CA THR A 97 -6.29 4.27 -3.62
C THR A 97 -5.84 4.48 -2.18
N SER A 98 -5.62 5.73 -1.75
CA SER A 98 -5.32 6.08 -0.35
C SER A 98 -6.45 5.75 0.64
N LEU A 99 -7.64 5.34 0.15
CA LEU A 99 -8.72 4.82 1.00
C LEU A 99 -8.56 3.38 1.46
N TYR A 100 -7.55 2.63 0.99
CA TYR A 100 -7.37 1.24 1.40
C TYR A 100 -7.39 1.03 2.95
N PRO A 101 -6.98 1.97 3.83
CA PRO A 101 -7.13 1.81 5.27
C PRO A 101 -8.58 1.65 5.73
N LEU A 102 -9.55 2.25 5.03
CA LEU A 102 -10.97 2.05 5.32
C LEU A 102 -11.38 0.61 5.06
N LEU A 103 -10.95 0.04 3.94
CA LEU A 103 -11.19 -1.36 3.64
C LEU A 103 -10.53 -2.26 4.68
N ALA A 104 -9.31 -1.94 5.12
CA ALA A 104 -8.63 -2.65 6.20
C ALA A 104 -9.41 -2.58 7.53
N ILE A 105 -9.96 -1.43 7.91
CA ILE A 105 -10.81 -1.27 9.10
C ILE A 105 -12.07 -2.13 8.99
N LEU A 106 -12.73 -2.14 7.83
CA LEU A 106 -13.93 -2.96 7.60
C LEU A 106 -13.62 -4.45 7.66
N LEU A 107 -12.54 -4.90 7.01
CA LEU A 107 -12.10 -6.29 7.08
C LEU A 107 -11.70 -6.68 8.51
N SER A 108 -11.00 -5.80 9.23
CA SER A 108 -10.63 -6.03 10.63
C SER A 108 -11.87 -6.18 11.49
N SER A 109 -12.83 -5.26 11.37
CA SER A 109 -14.12 -5.35 12.08
C SER A 109 -14.88 -6.64 11.75
N PHE A 110 -14.88 -7.05 10.48
CA PHE A 110 -15.55 -8.28 10.04
C PHE A 110 -14.89 -9.55 10.59
N PHE A 111 -13.57 -9.68 10.45
CA PHE A 111 -12.84 -10.90 10.84
C PHE A 111 -12.60 -10.99 12.36
N PHE A 112 -12.29 -9.88 13.01
CA PHE A 112 -12.03 -9.83 14.46
C PHE A 112 -13.28 -9.51 15.29
N LYS A 113 -14.42 -9.28 14.64
CA LYS A 113 -15.72 -8.97 15.26
C LYS A 113 -15.68 -7.75 16.19
N GLU A 114 -14.80 -6.80 15.89
CA GLU A 114 -14.69 -5.54 16.63
C GLU A 114 -15.75 -4.54 16.17
N ALA A 115 -16.47 -3.93 17.10
CA ALA A 115 -17.44 -2.89 16.77
C ALA A 115 -16.74 -1.64 16.22
N LEU A 116 -17.25 -1.12 15.09
CA LEU A 116 -16.76 0.14 14.53
C LEU A 116 -17.09 1.29 15.49
N LYS A 117 -16.07 2.02 15.91
CA LYS A 117 -16.23 3.24 16.70
C LYS A 117 -16.79 4.36 15.82
N ILE A 118 -17.55 5.28 16.43
CA ILE A 118 -18.11 6.45 15.74
C ILE A 118 -17.03 7.27 15.00
N ASN A 119 -15.83 7.35 15.56
CA ASN A 119 -14.69 8.04 14.96
C ASN A 119 -14.27 7.42 13.61
N HIS A 120 -14.39 6.11 13.44
CA HIS A 120 -14.10 5.46 12.15
C HIS A 120 -15.12 5.86 11.09
N ILE A 121 -16.39 6.02 11.47
CA ILE A 121 -17.47 6.47 10.58
C ILE A 121 -17.19 7.90 10.10
N PHE A 122 -16.83 8.81 11.01
CA PHE A 122 -16.41 10.16 10.63
C PHE A 122 -15.18 10.15 9.71
N GLY A 123 -14.19 9.29 9.99
CA GLY A 123 -13.02 9.12 9.13
C GLY A 123 -13.40 8.69 7.70
N ILE A 124 -14.32 7.73 7.56
CA ILE A 124 -14.86 7.30 6.25
C ILE A 124 -15.51 8.48 5.53
N VAL A 125 -16.42 9.20 6.20
CA VAL A 125 -17.14 10.34 5.60
C VAL A 125 -16.17 11.43 5.15
N PHE A 126 -15.22 11.84 5.98
CA PHE A 126 -14.22 12.84 5.62
C PHE A 126 -13.32 12.39 4.47
N SER A 127 -12.99 11.10 4.40
CA SER A 127 -12.17 10.58 3.31
C SER A 127 -12.91 10.59 1.96
N ILE A 128 -14.22 10.30 1.97
CA ILE A 128 -15.07 10.42 0.76
C ILE A 128 -15.11 11.88 0.28
N ILE A 129 -15.29 12.83 1.21
CA ILE A 129 -15.27 14.27 0.90
C ILE A 129 -13.91 14.67 0.29
N ALA A 130 -12.80 14.22 0.89
CA ALA A 130 -11.46 14.52 0.40
C ALA A 130 -11.23 14.00 -1.03
N ILE A 131 -11.68 12.78 -1.36
CA ILE A 131 -11.59 12.26 -2.72
C ILE A 131 -12.40 13.10 -3.69
N TYR A 132 -13.64 13.44 -3.34
CA TYR A 132 -14.47 14.28 -4.18
C TYR A 132 -13.72 15.56 -4.53
N LEU A 133 -13.15 16.23 -3.54
CA LEU A 133 -12.36 17.45 -3.75
C LEU A 133 -11.07 17.24 -4.58
N PHE A 134 -10.40 16.08 -4.48
CA PHE A 134 -9.22 15.77 -5.31
C PHE A 134 -9.56 15.27 -6.72
N SER A 135 -10.83 14.95 -6.99
CA SER A 135 -11.27 14.37 -8.27
C SER A 135 -11.79 15.41 -9.27
N PHE A 136 -11.96 16.66 -8.84
CA PHE A 136 -12.39 17.81 -9.64
C PHE A 136 -11.36 18.93 -9.56
#